data_AF-A4RWD3-F1
#
_entry.id   AF-A4RWD3-F1
#
_cell.length_a   1.000
_cell.length_b   1.000
_cell.length_c   1.000
_cell.angle_alpha   90.00
_cell.angle_beta   90.00
_cell.angle_gamma   90.00
#
_symmetry.space_group_name_H-M   'P 1'
#
loop_
_entity.id
_entity.type
_entity.pdbx_description
1 polymer ?
#
loop_
_entity_poly.entity_id
_entity_poly.type
_entity_poly.pdbx_seq_one_letter_code
_entity_poly.pdbx_strand_id
1 'polypeptide(L)'
;MGDDFPKWWRAAVTFAVMSEDQTPNLGLHWYLFTTMFDQFRLFYVVALNAIPLALSAPLTLGFADDPLVAMTLCLIAISTCAPYPTANDFVTYVSLLSVVAMDDRGNPLVYVKYGAVIAGGFLYVALLSPLTWYMWIHTRVANANFYYAITLVYACTQTLLSTQVARSVARFRRAGKKRD
;
A
#
# COMPACT_ATOMS: atom_id res chain seq x y z
N MET A 1 -17.52 21.73 -23.76
CA MET A 1 -16.53 20.90 -23.03
C MET A 1 -15.65 21.69 -22.05
N GLY A 2 -15.63 23.04 -22.06
CA GLY A 2 -14.76 23.82 -21.16
C GLY A 2 -15.23 23.94 -19.70
N ASP A 3 -16.54 24.04 -19.44
CA ASP A 3 -17.07 24.35 -18.09
C ASP A 3 -17.21 23.13 -17.16
N ASP A 4 -17.12 21.92 -17.72
CA ASP A 4 -17.25 20.67 -16.96
C ASP A 4 -15.89 20.13 -16.47
N PHE A 5 -14.78 20.61 -17.04
CA PHE A 5 -13.44 20.18 -16.65
C PHE A 5 -13.14 20.41 -15.16
N PRO A 6 -13.46 21.57 -14.55
CA PRO A 6 -13.23 21.79 -13.12
C PRO A 6 -14.07 20.86 -12.24
N LYS A 7 -15.30 20.54 -12.66
CA LYS A 7 -16.18 19.61 -11.95
C LYS A 7 -15.62 18.19 -12.00
N TRP A 8 -15.21 17.75 -13.19
CA TRP A 8 -14.56 16.45 -13.39
C TRP A 8 -13.26 16.34 -12.58
N TRP A 9 -12.39 17.36 -12.63
CA TRP A 9 -11.13 17.38 -11.89
C TRP A 9 -11.35 17.29 -10.37
N ARG A 10 -12.33 18.04 -9.85
CA ARG A 10 -12.69 17.97 -8.44
C ARG A 10 -13.17 16.57 -8.06
N ALA A 11 -14.04 15.97 -8.87
CA ALA A 11 -14.58 14.64 -8.62
C ALA A 11 -13.54 13.52 -8.75
N ALA A 12 -12.63 13.61 -9.71
CA ALA A 12 -11.67 12.56 -10.02
C ALA A 12 -10.38 12.64 -9.19
N VAL A 13 -9.84 13.85 -9.00
CA VAL A 13 -8.50 14.05 -8.42
C VAL A 13 -8.58 14.71 -7.06
N THR A 14 -9.26 15.85 -6.96
CA THR A 14 -9.25 16.63 -5.71
C THR A 14 -9.95 15.87 -4.59
N PHE A 15 -11.07 15.22 -4.88
CA PHE A 15 -11.82 14.39 -3.94
C PHE A 15 -10.96 13.30 -3.31
N ALA A 16 -10.20 12.56 -4.15
CA ALA A 16 -9.33 11.50 -3.69
C ALA A 16 -8.18 12.07 -2.85
N VAL A 17 -7.48 13.08 -3.35
CA VAL A 17 -6.33 13.70 -2.66
C VAL A 17 -6.72 14.30 -1.31
N MET A 18 -7.87 14.97 -1.24
CA MET A 18 -8.37 15.60 -0.01
C MET A 18 -9.01 14.58 0.94
N SER A 19 -9.20 13.34 0.49
CA SER A 19 -9.89 12.27 1.21
C SER A 19 -11.16 12.82 1.84
N GLU A 20 -12.07 13.34 1.03
CA GLU A 20 -13.29 13.98 1.52
C GLU A 20 -14.25 12.95 2.11
N ASP A 21 -14.38 11.80 1.44
CA ASP A 21 -15.26 10.71 1.84
C ASP A 21 -14.63 9.78 2.89
N GLN A 22 -15.35 9.53 3.98
CA GLN A 22 -14.93 8.67 5.08
C GLN A 22 -15.68 7.33 5.07
N THR A 23 -16.23 6.92 3.93
CA THR A 23 -16.80 5.59 3.79
C THR A 23 -15.77 4.51 4.16
N PRO A 24 -16.17 3.50 4.95
CA PRO A 24 -15.25 2.45 5.37
C PRO A 24 -14.65 1.71 4.17
N ASN A 25 -13.32 1.63 4.14
CA ASN A 25 -12.57 0.94 3.09
C ASN A 25 -11.29 0.31 3.68
N LEU A 26 -10.47 -0.34 2.85
CA LEU A 26 -9.23 -0.98 3.31
C LEU A 26 -8.07 0.00 3.60
N GLY A 27 -8.26 1.29 3.32
CA GLY A 27 -7.28 2.34 3.52
C GLY A 27 -7.20 2.83 4.96
N LEU A 28 -6.16 3.62 5.22
CA LEU A 28 -5.88 4.20 6.54
C LEU A 28 -6.66 5.50 6.78
N HIS A 29 -7.13 6.15 5.72
CA HIS A 29 -7.64 7.52 5.81
C HIS A 29 -8.97 7.58 6.56
N TRP A 30 -9.94 6.74 6.19
CA TRP A 30 -11.34 6.88 6.61
C TRP A 30 -11.52 6.95 8.14
N TYR A 31 -10.81 6.10 8.90
CA TYR A 31 -10.93 6.05 10.36
C TYR A 31 -10.01 7.06 11.05
N LEU A 32 -8.84 7.37 10.45
CA LEU A 32 -7.96 8.39 10.98
C LEU A 32 -8.64 9.77 10.95
N PHE A 33 -9.32 10.10 9.85
CA PHE A 33 -10.02 11.38 9.69
C PHE A 33 -11.29 11.50 10.51
N THR A 34 -11.96 10.40 10.86
CA THR A 34 -13.11 10.44 11.77
C THR A 34 -12.72 10.64 13.23
N THR A 35 -11.47 10.35 13.60
CA THR A 35 -10.98 10.44 14.98
C THR A 35 -10.19 11.71 15.26
N MET A 36 -9.79 12.46 14.23
CA MET A 36 -9.02 13.69 14.38
C MET A 36 -9.91 14.94 14.45
N PHE A 37 -9.37 16.00 15.04
CA PHE A 37 -10.01 17.31 14.99
C PHE A 37 -9.85 17.95 13.60
N ASP A 38 -10.90 18.63 13.13
CA ASP A 38 -10.95 19.24 11.80
C ASP A 38 -9.80 20.22 11.54
N GLN A 39 -9.32 20.93 12.56
CA GLN A 39 -8.21 21.87 12.45
C GLN A 39 -6.92 21.21 11.98
N PHE A 40 -6.72 19.93 12.28
CA PHE A 40 -5.52 19.17 11.89
C PHE A 40 -5.70 18.38 10.59
N ARG A 41 -6.90 18.35 10.01
CA ARG A 41 -7.20 17.52 8.83
C ARG A 41 -6.25 17.79 7.68
N LEU A 42 -6.03 19.07 7.33
CA LEU A 42 -5.16 19.44 6.22
C LEU A 42 -3.71 18.97 6.44
N PHE A 43 -3.22 19.05 7.68
CA PHE A 43 -1.88 18.56 8.01
C PHE A 43 -1.73 17.07 7.72
N TYR A 44 -2.69 16.25 8.15
CA TYR A 44 -2.66 14.80 7.92
C TYR A 44 -2.85 14.43 6.46
N VAL A 45 -3.72 15.13 5.73
CA VAL A 45 -3.87 14.94 4.27
C VAL A 45 -2.54 15.17 3.56
N VAL A 46 -1.88 16.29 3.85
CA VAL A 46 -0.57 16.61 3.26
C VAL A 46 0.47 15.58 3.66
N ALA A 47 0.54 15.21 4.94
CA ALA A 47 1.51 14.24 5.44
C ALA A 47 1.35 12.85 4.77
N LEU A 48 0.12 12.34 4.69
CA LEU A 48 -0.17 11.02 4.11
C LEU A 48 0.14 10.97 2.61
N ASN A 49 -0.09 12.06 1.87
CA ASN A 49 0.31 12.16 0.46
C ASN A 49 1.81 12.41 0.28
N ALA A 50 2.46 13.09 1.22
CA ALA A 50 3.89 13.40 1.16
C ALA A 50 4.77 12.18 1.47
N ILE A 51 4.35 11.26 2.35
CA ILE A 51 5.10 10.04 2.71
C ILE A 51 5.47 9.19 1.48
N PRO A 52 4.53 8.75 0.61
CA PRO A 52 4.88 7.94 -0.55
C PRO A 52 5.78 8.69 -1.55
N LEU A 53 5.61 10.02 -1.69
CA LEU A 53 6.49 10.87 -2.52
C LEU A 53 7.91 10.99 -1.92
N ALA A 54 8.01 11.13 -0.61
CA ALA A 54 9.29 11.17 0.08
C ALA A 54 10.01 9.82 0.01
N LEU A 55 9.27 8.71 0.02
CA LEU A 55 9.80 7.36 -0.13
C LEU A 55 10.21 7.04 -1.57
N SER A 56 9.57 7.62 -2.59
CA SER A 56 9.91 7.32 -3.98
C SER A 56 11.34 7.74 -4.33
N ALA A 57 11.81 8.90 -3.86
CA ALA A 57 13.16 9.40 -4.16
C ALA A 57 14.30 8.45 -3.74
N PRO A 58 14.41 8.01 -2.46
CA PRO A 58 15.45 7.06 -2.06
C PRO A 58 15.27 5.67 -2.69
N LEU A 59 14.04 5.24 -2.97
CA LEU A 59 13.78 3.97 -3.64
C LEU A 59 14.28 3.98 -5.09
N THR A 60 14.00 5.05 -5.84
CA THR A 60 14.48 5.19 -7.22
C THR A 60 15.99 5.35 -7.30
N LEU A 61 16.60 6.07 -6.36
CA LEU A 61 18.06 6.23 -6.32
C LEU A 61 18.77 4.95 -5.86
N GLY A 62 18.20 4.24 -4.88
CA GLY A 62 18.78 3.01 -4.34
C GLY A 62 18.72 1.82 -5.29
N PHE A 63 17.72 1.78 -6.17
CA PHE A 63 17.50 0.72 -7.16
C PHE A 63 17.56 1.24 -8.61
N ALA A 64 18.42 2.23 -8.88
CA ALA A 64 18.54 2.83 -10.21
C ALA A 64 18.89 1.82 -11.32
N ASP A 65 19.65 0.77 -10.99
CA ASP A 65 20.02 -0.31 -11.92
C ASP A 65 18.86 -1.30 -12.19
N ASP A 66 17.85 -1.34 -11.32
CA ASP A 66 16.71 -2.28 -11.37
C ASP A 66 15.38 -1.50 -11.31
N PRO A 67 15.00 -0.77 -12.38
CA PRO A 67 13.87 0.15 -12.38
C PRO A 67 12.53 -0.53 -12.08
N LEU A 68 12.38 -1.82 -12.46
CA LEU A 68 11.18 -2.60 -12.17
C LEU A 68 10.99 -2.82 -10.65
N VAL A 69 12.08 -3.05 -9.92
CA VAL A 69 12.05 -3.21 -8.45
C VAL A 69 11.72 -1.87 -7.81
N ALA A 70 12.35 -0.78 -8.25
CA ALA A 70 12.06 0.57 -7.77
C ALA A 70 10.58 0.92 -7.96
N MET A 71 10.03 0.68 -9.16
CA MET A 71 8.63 0.92 -9.49
C MET A 71 7.69 0.11 -8.59
N THR A 72 7.97 -1.19 -8.41
CA THR A 72 7.15 -2.08 -7.58
C THR A 72 7.13 -1.60 -6.12
N LEU A 73 8.27 -1.21 -5.57
CA LEU A 73 8.37 -0.69 -4.20
C LEU A 73 7.64 0.66 -4.05
N CYS A 74 7.72 1.54 -5.05
CA CYS A 74 6.96 2.80 -5.05
C CYS A 74 5.45 2.55 -5.11
N LEU A 75 4.98 1.61 -5.92
CA LEU A 75 3.56 1.24 -5.99
C LEU A 75 3.04 0.69 -4.66
N ILE A 76 3.83 -0.14 -3.95
CA ILE A 76 3.45 -0.62 -2.62
C ILE A 76 3.36 0.55 -1.63
N ALA A 77 4.30 1.49 -1.66
CA ALA A 77 4.28 2.68 -0.80
C ALA A 77 3.06 3.57 -1.08
N ILE A 78 2.77 3.84 -2.36
CA ILE A 78 1.58 4.61 -2.78
C ILE A 78 0.30 3.91 -2.34
N SER A 79 0.17 2.60 -2.57
CA SER A 79 -1.01 1.82 -2.17
C SER A 79 -1.23 1.81 -0.65
N THR A 80 -0.15 1.73 0.14
CA THR A 80 -0.22 1.75 1.61
C THR A 80 -0.73 3.09 2.14
N CYS A 81 -0.33 4.19 1.50
CA CYS A 81 -0.73 5.55 1.86
C CYS A 81 -1.91 6.07 1.02
N ALA A 82 -2.57 5.23 0.23
CA ALA A 82 -3.70 5.66 -0.58
C ALA A 82 -4.96 5.86 0.29
N PRO A 83 -5.81 6.85 -0.03
CA PRO A 83 -7.07 7.07 0.67
C PRO A 83 -8.10 5.98 0.41
N TYR A 84 -8.12 5.43 -0.82
CA TYR A 84 -9.06 4.40 -1.26
C TYR A 84 -8.29 3.27 -1.98
N PRO A 85 -7.54 2.42 -1.25
CA PRO A 85 -6.84 1.31 -1.88
C PRO A 85 -7.85 0.30 -2.43
N THR A 86 -7.58 -0.17 -3.65
CA THR A 86 -8.41 -1.14 -4.36
C THR A 86 -7.74 -2.50 -4.45
N ALA A 87 -8.52 -3.54 -4.73
CA ALA A 87 -7.96 -4.86 -5.04
C ALA A 87 -7.03 -4.83 -6.27
N ASN A 88 -7.28 -3.91 -7.22
CA ASN A 88 -6.43 -3.73 -8.38
C ASN A 88 -5.01 -3.28 -8.00
N ASP A 89 -4.88 -2.39 -7.02
CA ASP A 89 -3.57 -1.94 -6.56
C ASP A 89 -2.75 -3.12 -6.01
N PHE A 90 -3.39 -3.98 -5.21
CA PHE A 90 -2.81 -5.22 -4.70
C PHE A 90 -2.33 -6.15 -5.82
N VAL A 91 -3.21 -6.47 -6.76
CA VAL A 91 -2.89 -7.37 -7.87
C VAL A 91 -1.78 -6.79 -8.75
N THR A 92 -1.77 -5.49 -8.96
CA THR A 92 -0.78 -4.81 -9.80
C THR A 92 0.64 -5.01 -9.25
N TYR A 93 0.92 -4.65 -7.99
CA TYR A 93 2.28 -4.83 -7.46
C TYR A 93 2.64 -6.30 -7.23
N VAL A 94 1.67 -7.17 -6.92
CA VAL A 94 1.94 -8.62 -6.81
C VAL A 94 2.30 -9.23 -8.16
N SER A 95 1.63 -8.81 -9.25
CA SER A 95 1.97 -9.27 -10.60
C SER A 95 3.39 -8.86 -11.01
N LEU A 96 3.79 -7.63 -10.68
CA LEU A 96 5.15 -7.14 -10.92
C LEU A 96 6.18 -7.88 -10.08
N LEU A 97 5.86 -8.26 -8.83
CA LEU A 97 6.74 -9.09 -8.01
C LEU A 97 7.00 -10.46 -8.64
N SER A 98 6.00 -11.06 -9.29
CA SER A 98 6.17 -12.33 -10.03
C SER A 98 7.15 -12.17 -11.19
N VAL A 99 7.12 -11.03 -11.90
CA VAL A 99 8.09 -10.72 -12.97
C VAL A 99 9.49 -10.51 -12.39
N VAL A 100 9.61 -9.77 -11.28
CA VAL A 100 10.89 -9.59 -10.56
C VAL A 100 11.46 -10.92 -10.09
N ALA A 101 10.63 -11.90 -9.73
CA ALA A 101 11.08 -13.24 -9.36
C ALA A 101 11.68 -14.04 -10.52
N MET A 102 11.38 -13.65 -11.76
CA MET A 102 11.73 -14.34 -13.01
C MET A 102 12.91 -13.67 -13.73
N ASP A 103 13.83 -13.06 -12.97
CA ASP A 103 15.05 -12.45 -13.51
C ASP A 103 16.01 -13.52 -14.09
N ASP A 104 16.64 -13.22 -15.23
CA ASP A 104 17.58 -14.09 -15.95
C ASP A 104 18.79 -14.48 -15.08
N ARG A 105 19.14 -13.62 -14.12
CA ARG A 105 20.23 -13.83 -13.16
C ARG A 105 19.86 -14.84 -12.05
N GLY A 106 18.60 -15.28 -11.99
CA GLY A 106 18.03 -16.11 -10.94
C GLY A 106 17.05 -15.34 -10.05
N ASN A 107 16.28 -16.04 -9.22
CA ASN A 107 15.19 -15.43 -8.45
C ASN A 107 15.71 -14.56 -7.27
N PRO A 108 15.57 -13.22 -7.32
CA PRO A 108 16.04 -12.33 -6.27
C PRO A 108 15.18 -12.38 -5.00
N LEU A 109 13.97 -12.96 -5.04
CA LEU A 109 13.06 -13.07 -3.90
C LEU A 109 13.34 -14.28 -2.99
N VAL A 110 14.32 -15.12 -3.34
CA VAL A 110 14.72 -16.30 -2.52
C VAL A 110 15.19 -15.90 -1.11
N TYR A 111 15.65 -14.66 -0.91
CA TYR A 111 16.12 -14.20 0.40
C TYR A 111 15.02 -13.59 1.28
N VAL A 112 13.75 -13.64 0.87
CA VAL A 112 12.61 -13.22 1.70
C VAL A 112 12.46 -14.18 2.88
N LYS A 113 12.64 -13.68 4.11
CA LYS A 113 12.60 -14.51 5.33
C LYS A 113 11.20 -14.68 5.92
N TYR A 114 10.39 -13.61 5.87
CA TYR A 114 9.08 -13.58 6.53
C TYR A 114 7.92 -13.83 5.55
N GLY A 115 8.15 -14.62 4.49
CA GLY A 115 7.15 -14.88 3.44
C GLY A 115 5.84 -15.48 3.98
N ALA A 116 5.93 -16.45 4.89
CA ALA A 116 4.75 -17.06 5.52
C ALA A 116 3.92 -16.05 6.34
N VAL A 117 4.59 -15.12 7.05
CA VAL A 117 3.92 -14.08 7.82
C VAL A 117 3.22 -13.08 6.89
N ILE A 118 3.87 -12.71 5.79
CA ILE A 118 3.28 -11.80 4.79
C ILE A 118 2.06 -12.44 4.13
N ALA A 119 2.18 -13.70 3.68
CA ALA A 119 1.07 -14.43 3.08
C ALA A 119 -0.08 -14.62 4.08
N GLY A 120 0.23 -14.98 5.33
CA GLY A 120 -0.74 -15.08 6.41
C GLY A 120 -1.42 -13.75 6.73
N GLY A 121 -0.69 -12.63 6.70
CA GLY A 121 -1.23 -11.28 6.88
C GLY A 121 -2.25 -10.90 5.80
N PHE A 122 -1.93 -11.16 4.53
CA PHE A 122 -2.88 -10.91 3.44
C PHE A 122 -4.09 -11.86 3.49
N LEU A 123 -3.88 -13.14 3.83
CA LEU A 123 -4.98 -14.09 4.02
C LEU A 123 -5.89 -13.68 5.19
N TYR A 124 -5.31 -13.23 6.30
CA TYR A 124 -6.02 -12.70 7.45
C TYR A 124 -6.92 -11.53 7.04
N VAL A 125 -6.38 -10.57 6.29
CA VAL A 125 -7.15 -9.42 5.79
C VAL A 125 -8.26 -9.87 4.83
N ALA A 126 -7.95 -10.72 3.85
CA ALA A 126 -8.91 -11.19 2.87
C ALA A 126 -10.10 -11.93 3.49
N LEU A 127 -9.85 -12.73 4.54
CA LEU A 127 -10.90 -13.51 5.20
C LEU A 127 -11.69 -12.68 6.22
N LEU A 128 -11.00 -11.89 7.05
CA LEU A 128 -11.64 -11.21 8.18
C LEU A 128 -12.22 -9.86 7.81
N SER A 129 -11.74 -9.18 6.78
CA SER A 129 -12.33 -7.90 6.35
C SER A 129 -13.82 -8.03 5.98
N PRO A 130 -14.29 -8.96 5.13
CA PRO A 130 -15.73 -9.09 4.85
C PRO A 130 -16.52 -9.56 6.08
N LEU A 131 -15.91 -10.42 6.92
CA LEU A 131 -16.55 -10.94 8.12
C LEU A 131 -16.82 -9.83 9.14
N THR A 132 -15.80 -9.03 9.46
CA THR A 132 -15.92 -7.93 10.43
C THR A 132 -16.74 -6.78 9.89
N TRP A 133 -16.67 -6.50 8.58
CA TRP A 133 -17.57 -5.55 7.93
C TRP A 133 -19.03 -6.00 8.07
N TYR A 134 -19.32 -7.27 7.81
CA TYR A 134 -20.67 -7.81 7.95
C TYR A 134 -21.15 -7.77 9.40
N MET A 135 -20.28 -8.13 10.35
CA MET A 135 -20.60 -8.08 11.78
C MET A 135 -20.86 -6.66 12.29
N TRP A 136 -20.18 -5.67 11.69
CA TRP A 136 -20.35 -4.28 12.04
C TRP A 136 -21.62 -3.68 11.45
N ILE A 137 -21.84 -3.83 10.14
CA ILE A 137 -22.95 -3.19 9.43
C ILE A 137 -24.27 -3.94 9.62
N HIS A 138 -24.26 -5.26 9.47
CA HIS A 138 -25.49 -6.06 9.44
C HIS A 138 -25.89 -6.60 10.80
N THR A 139 -24.98 -7.28 11.50
CA THR A 139 -25.34 -7.91 12.79
C THR A 139 -25.18 -6.97 13.98
N ARG A 140 -24.44 -5.86 13.83
CA ARG A 140 -24.16 -4.85 14.86
C ARG A 140 -23.53 -5.39 16.14
N VAL A 141 -22.86 -6.54 16.06
CA VAL A 141 -22.16 -7.17 17.19
C VAL A 141 -20.71 -6.67 17.29
N ALA A 142 -20.14 -6.20 16.18
CA ALA A 142 -18.81 -5.60 16.12
C ALA A 142 -18.89 -4.07 15.90
N ASN A 143 -17.90 -3.33 16.38
CA ASN A 143 -17.72 -1.90 16.09
C ASN A 143 -16.67 -1.68 14.98
N ALA A 144 -16.67 -0.50 14.37
CA ALA A 144 -15.73 0.02 13.39
C ALA A 144 -14.27 -0.28 13.69
N ASN A 145 -13.89 -0.25 14.98
CA ASN A 145 -12.52 -0.47 15.44
C ASN A 145 -11.98 -1.86 15.04
N PHE A 146 -12.84 -2.89 15.03
CA PHE A 146 -12.43 -4.23 14.60
C PHE A 146 -12.11 -4.28 13.11
N TYR A 147 -12.92 -3.61 12.29
CA TYR A 147 -12.67 -3.48 10.86
C TYR A 147 -11.40 -2.65 10.61
N TYR A 148 -11.22 -1.54 11.32
CA TYR A 148 -10.02 -0.71 11.21
C TYR A 148 -8.74 -1.41 11.70
N ALA A 149 -8.81 -2.26 12.72
CA ALA A 149 -7.66 -3.08 13.12
C ALA A 149 -7.16 -3.97 11.96
N ILE A 150 -8.07 -4.47 11.12
CA ILE A 150 -7.72 -5.26 9.94
C ILE A 150 -7.07 -4.40 8.86
N THR A 151 -7.52 -3.16 8.65
CA THR A 151 -6.86 -2.24 7.70
C THR A 151 -5.46 -1.86 8.15
N LEU A 152 -5.22 -1.73 9.45
CA LEU A 152 -3.87 -1.56 10.01
C LEU A 152 -3.00 -2.79 9.75
N VAL A 153 -3.52 -4.01 9.93
CA VAL A 153 -2.80 -5.24 9.57
C VAL A 153 -2.47 -5.28 8.07
N TYR A 154 -3.38 -4.82 7.21
CA TYR A 154 -3.14 -4.70 5.77
C TYR A 154 -1.96 -3.77 5.47
N ALA A 155 -1.98 -2.54 5.98
CA ALA A 155 -0.89 -1.57 5.78
C ALA A 155 0.44 -2.05 6.36
N CYS A 156 0.43 -2.68 7.54
CA CYS A 156 1.62 -3.28 8.15
C CYS A 156 2.18 -4.42 7.28
N THR A 157 1.30 -5.26 6.72
CA THR A 157 1.69 -6.38 5.84
C THR A 157 2.31 -5.86 4.54
N GLN A 158 1.73 -4.81 3.94
CA GLN A 158 2.30 -4.15 2.75
C GLN A 158 3.67 -3.53 3.04
N THR A 159 3.81 -2.84 4.18
CA THR A 159 5.09 -2.26 4.61
C THR A 159 6.13 -3.36 4.85
N LEU A 160 5.75 -4.46 5.50
CA LEU A 160 6.64 -5.61 5.70
C LEU A 160 7.06 -6.23 4.36
N LEU A 161 6.13 -6.43 3.43
CA LEU A 161 6.44 -6.91 2.07
C LEU A 161 7.47 -6.01 1.38
N SER A 162 7.25 -4.69 1.37
CA SER A 162 8.15 -3.73 0.72
C SER A 162 9.58 -3.83 1.28
N THR A 163 9.73 -3.90 2.61
CA THR A 163 11.04 -4.01 3.26
C THR A 163 11.72 -5.35 3.00
N GLN A 164 10.97 -6.45 2.94
CA GLN A 164 11.52 -7.76 2.63
C GLN A 164 12.00 -7.85 1.18
N VAL A 165 11.21 -7.34 0.23
CA VAL A 165 11.58 -7.31 -1.19
C VAL A 165 12.85 -6.47 -1.37
N ALA A 166 12.88 -5.24 -0.85
CA ALA A 166 14.05 -4.36 -0.95
C ALA A 166 15.32 -5.03 -0.37
N ARG A 167 15.22 -5.64 0.81
CA ARG A 167 16.34 -6.35 1.45
C ARG A 167 16.76 -7.59 0.65
N SER A 168 15.81 -8.33 0.09
CA SER A 168 16.06 -9.54 -0.70
C SER A 168 16.83 -9.21 -1.97
N VAL A 169 16.37 -8.22 -2.73
CA VAL A 169 17.04 -7.76 -3.95
C VAL A 169 18.43 -7.20 -3.64
N ALA A 170 18.56 -6.34 -2.62
CA ALA A 170 19.87 -5.80 -2.23
C ALA A 170 20.88 -6.89 -1.84
N ARG A 171 20.41 -7.98 -1.21
CA ARG A 171 21.25 -9.13 -0.87
C ARG A 171 21.62 -9.96 -2.11
N PHE A 172 20.68 -10.18 -3.01
CA PHE A 172 20.92 -10.89 -4.28
C PHE A 172 21.99 -10.19 -5.12
N ARG A 173 21.91 -8.86 -5.26
CA ARG A 173 22.95 -8.05 -5.95
C ARG A 173 24.34 -8.23 -5.34
N ARG A 174 24.43 -8.22 -4.00
CA ARG A 174 25.70 -8.44 -3.28
C ARG A 174 26.25 -9.85 -3.46
N ALA A 175 25.38 -10.84 -3.61
CA ALA A 175 25.78 -12.22 -3.87
C ALA A 175 26.28 -12.42 -5.32
N GLY A 176 25.64 -11.77 -6.30
CA GLY A 176 26.08 -11.75 -7.69
C GLY A 176 27.47 -11.16 -7.86
N LYS A 177 27.73 -9.98 -7.27
CA LYS A 177 29.04 -9.30 -7.35
C LYS A 177 30.22 -10.07 -6.73
N LYS A 178 29.97 -11.11 -5.92
CA LYS A 178 31.04 -11.98 -5.37
C LYS A 178 31.42 -13.13 -6.29
N ARG A 179 30.64 -13.39 -7.34
CA ARG A 179 30.87 -14.48 -8.30
C ARG A 179 31.64 -14.03 -9.54
N ASP A 180 31.67 -12.74 -9.80
CA ASP A 180 32.48 -12.07 -10.84
C ASP A 180 33.82 -11.59 -10.26
#